data_AF-A0A3C1LSK7-F1
#
_entry.id   AF-A0A3C1LSK7-F1
#
_cell.length_a   1.000
_cell.length_b   1.000
_cell.length_c   1.000
_cell.angle_alpha   90.00
_cell.angle_beta   90.00
_cell.angle_gamma   90.00
#
_symmetry.space_group_name_H-M   'P 1'
#
loop_
_entity.id
_entity.type
_entity.pdbx_description
1 polymer ?
#
loop_
_entity_poly.entity_id
_entity_poly.type
_entity_poly.pdbx_seq_one_letter_code
_entity_poly.pdbx_strand_id
1 'polypeptide(L)'
;LPEEPGVLLQKGDFNNEGDLDVLSEHISVRIEAGVMIVKCNDGDKKEYRLPISEVSSLILNAKQTIELFCGEDLYRIRLKPEACSLKYQEYYLAYSKRKANKEAEV
;
A
#
# COMPACT_ATOMS: atom_id res chain seq x y z
N LEU A 1 2.58 7.32 10.36
CA LEU A 1 3.12 8.28 9.36
C LEU A 1 2.02 9.29 9.02
N PRO A 2 2.34 10.53 8.65
CA PRO A 2 1.33 11.50 8.20
C PRO A 2 0.47 10.92 7.08
N GLU A 3 -0.82 11.24 7.09
CA GLU A 3 -1.74 10.83 6.03
C GLU A 3 -1.43 11.58 4.73
N GLU A 4 -1.44 10.88 3.59
CA GLU A 4 -1.20 11.45 2.27
C GLU A 4 -2.47 11.37 1.41
N PRO A 5 -2.76 12.39 0.59
CA PRO A 5 -3.83 12.31 -0.38
C PRO A 5 -3.43 11.44 -1.58
N GLY A 6 -4.39 10.71 -2.14
CA GLY A 6 -4.21 9.97 -3.39
C GLY A 6 -5.36 10.13 -4.35
N VAL A 7 -5.14 9.60 -5.55
CA VAL A 7 -5.99 9.79 -6.74
C VAL A 7 -6.46 8.49 -7.36
N LEU A 8 -5.98 7.35 -6.88
CA LEU A 8 -6.39 6.05 -7.41
C LEU A 8 -6.07 4.93 -6.43
N LEU A 9 -7.07 4.10 -6.14
CA LEU A 9 -6.91 2.77 -5.57
C LEU A 9 -7.49 1.77 -6.56
N GLN A 10 -6.68 0.77 -6.92
CA GLN A 10 -7.13 -0.38 -7.69
C GLN A 10 -6.76 -1.67 -6.98
N LYS A 11 -7.53 -2.72 -7.27
CA LYS A 11 -7.29 -4.07 -6.77
C LYS A 11 -7.34 -5.07 -7.92
N GLY A 12 -6.44 -6.04 -7.90
CA GLY A 12 -6.52 -7.26 -8.70
C GLY A 12 -6.06 -8.45 -7.86
N ASP A 13 -5.70 -9.52 -8.55
CA ASP A 13 -5.18 -10.74 -7.92
C ASP A 13 -3.80 -11.12 -8.50
N PHE A 14 -3.12 -12.04 -7.81
CA PHE A 14 -1.82 -12.57 -8.21
C PHE A 14 -1.82 -13.30 -9.57
N ASN A 15 -2.97 -13.81 -10.02
CA ASN A 15 -3.08 -14.59 -11.25
C ASN A 15 -3.37 -13.72 -12.49
N ASN A 16 -3.77 -12.46 -12.29
CA ASN A 16 -4.17 -11.55 -13.35
C ASN A 16 -3.71 -10.10 -13.06
N GLU A 17 -2.39 -9.90 -13.03
CA GLU A 17 -1.77 -8.58 -12.77
C GLU A 17 -2.19 -7.47 -13.76
N GLY A 18 -2.78 -7.84 -14.91
CA GLY A 18 -3.22 -6.92 -15.96
C GLY A 18 -4.65 -6.38 -15.81
N ASP A 19 -5.50 -7.03 -15.01
CA ASP A 19 -6.92 -6.69 -14.87
C ASP A 19 -7.18 -6.14 -13.46
N LEU A 20 -7.06 -4.82 -13.32
CA LEU A 20 -7.20 -4.13 -12.05
C LEU A 20 -8.51 -3.36 -11.99
N ASP A 21 -9.37 -3.74 -11.05
CA ASP A 21 -10.61 -3.05 -10.74
C ASP A 21 -10.32 -1.73 -10.03
N VAL A 22 -10.88 -0.63 -10.54
CA VAL A 22 -10.83 0.67 -9.87
C VAL A 22 -11.79 0.62 -8.67
N LEU A 23 -11.23 0.73 -7.47
CA LEU A 23 -11.99 0.75 -6.23
C LEU A 23 -12.39 2.17 -5.82
N SER A 24 -11.54 3.15 -6.11
CA SER A 24 -11.72 4.55 -5.71
C SER A 24 -10.77 5.49 -6.45
N GLU A 25 -11.22 6.72 -6.72
CA GLU A 25 -10.40 7.81 -7.28
C GLU A 25 -10.13 8.94 -6.27
N HIS A 26 -10.76 8.90 -5.09
CA HIS A 26 -10.54 9.85 -4.01
C HIS A 26 -10.12 9.09 -2.76
N ILE A 27 -8.81 9.06 -2.48
CA ILE A 27 -8.29 8.29 -1.35
C ILE A 27 -7.41 9.13 -0.44
N SER A 28 -7.23 8.64 0.79
CA SER A 28 -6.12 9.04 1.63
C SER A 28 -5.42 7.81 2.24
N VAL A 29 -4.11 7.90 2.42
CA VAL A 29 -3.26 6.75 2.77
C VAL A 29 -2.44 7.08 4.00
N ARG A 30 -2.44 6.22 5.01
CA ARG A 30 -1.56 6.35 6.17
C ARG A 30 -1.03 5.00 6.62
N ILE A 31 0.07 5.01 7.38
CA ILE A 31 0.49 3.83 8.15
C ILE A 31 0.26 4.11 9.62
N GLU A 32 -0.46 3.19 10.26
CA GLU A 32 -0.80 3.21 11.67
C GLU A 32 -0.61 1.80 12.25
N ALA A 33 0.16 1.68 13.34
CA ALA A 33 0.42 0.40 14.02
C ALA A 33 0.85 -0.77 13.11
N GLY A 34 1.65 -0.50 12.07
CA GLY A 34 2.12 -1.53 11.13
C GLY A 34 1.09 -1.96 10.08
N VAL A 35 -0.01 -1.22 9.94
CA VAL A 35 -1.03 -1.41 8.91
C VAL A 35 -1.03 -0.19 7.99
N MET A 36 -0.93 -0.43 6.68
CA MET A 36 -1.25 0.60 5.69
C MET A 36 -2.77 0.67 5.54
N ILE A 37 -3.33 1.83 5.81
CA ILE A 37 -4.76 2.10 5.72
C ILE A 37 -4.96 2.98 4.49
N VAL A 38 -5.76 2.50 3.54
CA VAL A 38 -6.23 3.28 2.39
C VAL A 38 -7.71 3.56 2.61
N LYS A 39 -8.03 4.82 2.87
CA LYS A 39 -9.39 5.28 3.04
C LYS A 39 -9.94 5.79 1.73
N CYS A 40 -11.07 5.26 1.29
CA CYS A 40 -11.86 5.80 0.20
C CYS A 40 -12.72 6.95 0.74
N ASN A 41 -12.55 8.12 0.15
CA ASN A 41 -13.28 9.34 0.47
C ASN A 41 -14.42 9.60 -0.52
N ASP A 42 -14.80 8.58 -1.30
CA ASP A 42 -16.02 8.56 -2.09
C ASP A 42 -17.25 8.41 -1.16
N GLY A 43 -18.47 8.52 -1.72
CA GLY A 43 -19.73 8.54 -0.95
C GLY A 43 -19.85 7.43 0.10
N ASP A 44 -19.44 6.21 -0.25
CA ASP A 44 -19.25 5.10 0.69
C ASP A 44 -17.81 5.11 1.22
N LYS A 45 -17.64 5.58 2.46
CA LYS A 45 -16.35 5.72 3.15
C LYS A 45 -15.75 4.37 3.55
N LYS A 46 -15.41 3.53 2.57
CA LYS A 46 -14.73 2.25 2.78
C LYS A 46 -13.27 2.47 3.18
N GLU A 47 -12.74 1.57 4.00
CA GLU A 47 -11.32 1.54 4.36
C GLU A 47 -10.74 0.16 4.03
N TYR A 48 -9.60 0.16 3.35
CA TYR A 48 -8.80 -1.03 3.09
C TYR A 48 -7.63 -1.05 4.04
N ARG A 49 -7.46 -2.18 4.74
CA ARG A 49 -6.42 -2.39 5.74
C ARG A 49 -5.45 -3.42 5.20
N LEU A 50 -4.20 -3.01 5.00
CA LEU A 50 -3.14 -3.80 4.39
C LEU A 50 -2.04 -4.01 5.44
N PRO A 51 -2.07 -5.11 6.21
CA PRO A 51 -1.07 -5.37 7.23
C PRO A 51 0.31 -5.51 6.60
N ILE A 52 1.29 -4.70 7.03
CA ILE A 52 2.65 -4.73 6.46
C ILE A 52 3.31 -6.11 6.68
N SER A 53 2.87 -6.87 7.69
CA SER A 53 3.29 -8.24 7.94
C SER A 53 2.88 -9.26 6.87
N GLU A 54 1.80 -8.96 6.14
CA GLU A 54 1.25 -9.80 5.07
C GLU A 54 1.67 -9.31 3.68
N VAL A 55 2.41 -8.20 3.62
CA VAL A 55 2.97 -7.67 2.37
C VAL A 55 4.17 -8.50 1.95
N SER A 56 4.07 -9.19 0.81
CA SER A 56 5.14 -10.01 0.26
C SER A 56 6.08 -9.21 -0.63
N SER A 57 5.58 -8.15 -1.27
CA SER A 57 6.38 -7.20 -2.04
C SER A 57 5.73 -5.82 -2.08
N LEU A 58 6.57 -4.79 -2.18
CA LEU A 58 6.16 -3.40 -2.37
C LEU A 58 7.16 -2.72 -3.31
N ILE A 59 6.65 -2.14 -4.39
CA ILE A 59 7.41 -1.44 -5.42
C ILE A 59 6.86 -0.02 -5.56
N LEU A 60 7.76 0.93 -5.82
CA LEU A 60 7.40 2.26 -6.25
C LEU A 60 7.56 2.40 -7.76
N ASN A 61 6.48 2.82 -8.41
CA ASN A 61 6.43 3.12 -9.83
C ASN A 61 6.35 4.63 -10.06
N ALA A 62 6.41 5.04 -11.32
CA ALA A 62 6.25 6.43 -11.72
C ALA A 62 4.95 7.05 -11.18
N LYS A 63 4.91 8.39 -11.13
CA LYS A 63 3.73 9.17 -10.70
C LYS A 63 3.26 8.87 -9.26
N GLN A 64 4.20 8.67 -8.32
CA GLN A 64 3.89 8.39 -6.91
C GLN A 64 2.99 7.14 -6.72
N THR A 65 3.21 6.11 -7.54
CA THR A 65 2.40 4.88 -7.49
C THR A 65 3.09 3.85 -6.60
N ILE A 66 2.37 3.36 -5.59
CA ILE A 66 2.75 2.22 -4.75
C ILE A 66 2.02 1.00 -5.31
N GLU A 67 2.76 -0.04 -5.69
CA GLU A 67 2.22 -1.35 -5.99
C GLU A 67 2.69 -2.33 -4.94
N LEU A 68 1.75 -3.10 -4.38
CA LEU A 68 2.07 -4.07 -3.35
C LEU A 68 1.17 -5.29 -3.45
N PHE A 69 1.73 -6.45 -3.08
CA PHE A 69 0.97 -7.66 -2.84
C PHE A 69 0.73 -7.82 -1.35
N CYS A 70 -0.54 -7.99 -0.96
CA CYS A 70 -0.95 -8.25 0.42
C CYS A 70 -1.78 -9.52 0.44
N GLY A 71 -1.21 -10.63 0.94
CA GLY A 71 -1.78 -11.96 0.70
C GLY A 71 -1.76 -12.30 -0.80
N GLU A 72 -2.91 -12.68 -1.35
CA GLU A 72 -3.10 -13.02 -2.78
C GLU A 72 -3.57 -11.82 -3.63
N ASP A 73 -3.85 -10.68 -2.99
CA ASP A 73 -4.37 -9.49 -3.64
C ASP A 73 -3.25 -8.55 -4.09
N LEU A 74 -3.37 -8.03 -5.31
CA LEU A 74 -2.53 -6.94 -5.82
C LEU A 74 -3.24 -5.60 -5.58
N TYR A 75 -2.57 -4.67 -4.94
CA TYR A 75 -3.05 -3.30 -4.75
C TYR A 75 -2.17 -2.31 -5.51
N ARG A 76 -2.81 -1.42 -6.28
CA ARG A 76 -2.16 -0.26 -6.89
C ARG A 76 -2.74 1.02 -6.29
N ILE A 77 -1.88 1.80 -5.65
CA ILE A 77 -2.23 3.01 -4.93
C ILE A 77 -1.46 4.16 -5.55
N ARG A 78 -2.14 5.09 -6.22
CA ARG A 78 -1.51 6.31 -6.76
C ARG A 78 -1.76 7.47 -5.82
N LEU A 79 -0.68 8.04 -5.28
CA LEU A 79 -0.77 9.26 -4.48
C LEU A 79 -0.82 10.51 -5.38
N LYS A 80 -1.16 11.66 -4.81
CA LYS A 80 -1.00 12.94 -5.52
C LYS A 80 0.49 13.25 -5.77
N PRO A 81 0.83 14.02 -6.82
CA PRO A 81 2.23 14.35 -7.13
C PRO A 81 3.02 14.98 -5.98
N GLU A 82 2.36 15.78 -5.15
CA GLU A 82 2.92 16.45 -3.96
C GLU A 82 3.08 15.56 -2.73
N ALA A 83 2.46 14.37 -2.74
CA ALA A 83 2.59 13.41 -1.66
C ALA A 83 3.94 12.68 -1.72
N CYS A 84 4.29 12.01 -0.62
CA CYS A 84 5.53 11.23 -0.53
C CYS A 84 5.24 9.73 -0.52
N SER A 85 5.41 9.02 -1.65
CA SER A 85 5.31 7.55 -1.69
C SER A 85 6.54 6.86 -1.06
N LEU A 86 7.70 7.52 -1.08
CA LEU A 86 8.97 6.97 -0.59
C LEU A 86 8.90 6.50 0.87
N LYS A 87 8.23 7.27 1.73
CA LYS A 87 8.10 6.93 3.16
C LYS A 87 7.41 5.59 3.42
N TYR A 88 6.52 5.14 2.53
CA TYR A 88 5.86 3.84 2.67
C TYR A 88 6.81 2.70 2.31
N GLN A 89 7.63 2.89 1.27
CA GLN A 89 8.69 1.94 0.91
C GLN A 89 9.77 1.87 2.01
N GLU A 90 10.22 3.00 2.53
CA GLU A 90 11.18 3.05 3.63
C GLU A 90 10.65 2.33 4.88
N TYR A 91 9.37 2.54 5.22
CA TYR A 91 8.73 1.83 6.32
C TYR A 91 8.72 0.31 6.09
N TYR A 92 8.35 -0.14 4.89
CA TYR A 92 8.36 -1.55 4.51
C TYR A 92 9.77 -2.16 4.60
N LEU A 93 10.78 -1.51 4.02
CA LEU A 93 12.17 -1.97 4.08
C LEU A 93 12.68 -2.09 5.53
N ALA A 94 12.37 -1.10 6.36
CA ALA A 94 12.72 -1.15 7.78
C ALA A 94 12.00 -2.28 8.52
N TYR A 95 10.75 -2.56 8.18
CA TYR A 95 10.00 -3.70 8.72
C TYR A 95 10.64 -5.04 8.29
N SER A 96 10.88 -5.24 7.00
CA SER A 96 11.44 -6.48 6.45
C SER A 96 12.83 -6.77 7.01
N LYS A 97 13.69 -5.75 7.18
CA LYS A 97 14.99 -5.90 7.83
C LYS A 97 14.86 -6.37 9.28
N ARG A 98 13.93 -5.81 10.06
CA ARG A 98 13.69 -6.24 11.44
C ARG A 98 13.15 -7.66 11.51
N LYS A 99 12.26 -8.06 10.58
CA LYS A 99 11.73 -9.41 10.49
C LYS A 99 12.85 -10.43 10.21
N ALA A 100 13.68 -10.17 9.19
CA ALA A 100 14.80 -11.04 8.84
C ALA A 100 15.81 -11.21 9.99
N ASN A 101 16.12 -10.14 10.73
CA ASN A 101 17.01 -10.23 11.88
C ASN A 101 16.44 -11.11 13.00
N LYS A 102 15.14 -10.99 13.29
CA LYS A 102 14.48 -11.84 14.30
C LYS A 102 14.46 -13.31 13.90
N GLU A 103 14.25 -13.61 12.63
CA GLU A 103 14.25 -14.99 12.12
C GLU A 103 15.65 -15.62 12.13
N ALA A 104 16.72 -14.82 12.05
CA ALA A 104 18.10 -15.30 12.14
C ALA A 104 18.61 -15.52 13.59
N GLU A 105 17.88 -15.01 14.58
CA GLU A 105 18.19 -15.16 16.01
C GLU A 105 17.51 -16.39 16.66
N VAL A 106 16.65 -17.09 15.91
CA VAL A 106 15.89 -18.29 16.32
C VAL A 106 16.52 -19.54 15.70
#